data_AF-A0A8B6XRF3-F1
#
_entry.id   AF-A0A8B6XRF3-F1
#
_cell.length_a   1.000
_cell.length_b   1.000
_cell.length_c   1.000
_cell.angle_alpha   90.00
_cell.angle_beta   90.00
_cell.angle_gamma   90.00
#
_symmetry.space_group_name_H-M   'P 1'
#
loop_
_entity.id
_entity.type
_entity.pdbx_description
1 polymer ?
#
loop_
_entity_poly.entity_id
_entity_poly.type
_entity_poly.pdbx_seq_one_letter_code
_entity_poly.pdbx_strand_id
1 'polypeptide(L)'
;FYLVDVTEDELKAFKTVGKLLVAGHELFENEVKINYSFVNNKTTNMFEPHSDGEVVILLDTTPDESMLDEGIAREIINRMQKLRKKAGLVPTEEITVVFEIIADKDVSAFEKLSLVAKSHLNYMVDSIKQPVVLAPGPSLLEEIINEVVDCKGAKLKLKILRGRQTDNLNRIEPYCRFINIELVHSCGETAKSNHGTLLLENPFGNCFLTKAEMLKQINNIFGINGSYVVSPSPDLKQDIEEPLTKYHGKTLYVGKSTK
;
A
#
# COMPACT_ATOMS: atom_id res chain seq x y z
N PHE A 1 -42.77 5.52 25.85
CA PHE A 1 -43.99 6.25 25.49
C PHE A 1 -43.68 7.74 25.57
N TYR A 2 -44.00 8.52 24.54
CA TYR A 2 -43.86 9.98 24.56
C TYR A 2 -45.20 10.58 25.01
N LEU A 3 -45.16 11.53 25.94
CA LEU A 3 -46.35 12.28 26.35
C LEU A 3 -46.59 13.38 25.31
N VAL A 4 -47.79 13.41 24.71
CA VAL A 4 -48.11 14.29 23.57
C VAL A 4 -48.77 15.61 24.00
N ASP A 5 -49.35 15.64 25.21
CA ASP A 5 -50.18 16.76 25.70
C ASP A 5 -49.56 17.48 26.91
N VAL A 6 -48.25 17.77 26.88
CA VAL A 6 -47.58 18.56 27.94
C VAL A 6 -46.91 19.78 27.31
N THR A 7 -47.22 20.96 27.84
CA THR A 7 -46.67 22.23 27.37
C THR A 7 -45.27 22.51 27.94
N GLU A 8 -44.48 23.36 27.27
CA GLU A 8 -43.15 23.74 27.77
C GLU A 8 -43.19 24.39 29.16
N ASP A 9 -44.24 25.15 29.46
CA ASP A 9 -44.38 25.81 30.76
C ASP A 9 -44.68 24.80 31.87
N GLU A 10 -45.44 23.74 31.58
CA GLU A 10 -45.66 22.61 32.50
C GLU A 10 -44.38 21.78 32.71
N LEU A 11 -43.54 21.61 31.67
CA LEU A 11 -42.23 20.96 31.80
C LEU A 11 -41.25 21.80 32.64
N LYS A 12 -41.27 23.13 32.50
CA LYS A 12 -40.47 24.05 33.34
C LYS A 12 -40.94 24.04 34.80
N ALA A 13 -42.27 24.02 35.02
CA ALA A 13 -42.84 23.88 36.35
C ALA A 13 -42.52 22.52 36.98
N PHE A 14 -42.55 21.43 36.20
CA PHE A 14 -42.15 20.11 36.65
C PHE A 14 -40.69 20.08 37.15
N LYS A 15 -39.76 20.75 36.46
CA LYS A 15 -38.37 20.89 36.91
C LYS A 15 -38.20 21.61 38.25
N THR A 16 -39.11 22.51 38.61
CA THR A 16 -39.03 23.28 39.86
C THR A 16 -39.84 22.66 41.00
N VAL A 17 -40.95 22.01 40.69
CA VAL A 17 -41.91 21.46 41.67
C VAL A 17 -41.72 19.95 41.90
N GLY A 18 -41.13 19.24 40.93
CA GLY A 18 -40.87 17.78 41.00
C GLY A 18 -42.09 16.89 40.81
N LYS A 19 -43.24 17.45 40.40
CA LYS A 19 -44.51 16.74 40.16
C LYS A 19 -45.21 17.24 38.91
N LEU A 20 -45.73 16.33 38.08
CA LEU A 20 -46.47 16.65 36.85
C LEU A 20 -47.79 15.88 36.86
N LEU A 21 -48.90 16.57 36.61
CA LEU A 21 -50.23 15.94 36.51
C LEU A 21 -50.57 15.71 35.04
N VAL A 22 -50.65 14.45 34.61
CA VAL A 22 -50.99 14.10 33.21
C VAL A 22 -52.20 13.18 33.20
N ALA A 23 -53.26 13.59 32.50
CA ALA A 23 -54.52 12.83 32.39
C ALA A 23 -55.11 12.36 33.74
N GLY A 24 -54.91 13.14 34.82
CA GLY A 24 -55.40 12.84 36.17
C GLY A 24 -54.48 11.98 37.04
N HIS A 25 -53.28 11.63 36.57
CA HIS A 25 -52.26 10.89 37.33
C HIS A 25 -51.08 11.79 37.68
N GLU A 26 -50.59 11.70 38.93
CA GLU A 26 -49.36 12.36 39.36
C GLU A 26 -48.14 11.54 38.93
N LEU A 27 -47.23 12.17 38.20
CA LEU A 27 -45.93 11.62 37.81
C LEU A 27 -44.82 12.33 38.60
N PHE A 28 -43.86 11.55 39.08
CA PHE A 28 -42.71 12.04 39.84
C PHE A 28 -41.42 12.04 39.01
N GLU A 29 -40.39 12.73 39.50
CA GLU A 29 -39.10 12.93 38.82
C GLU A 29 -38.39 11.62 38.44
N ASN A 30 -38.59 10.56 39.23
CA ASN A 30 -38.04 9.22 38.99
C ASN A 30 -38.81 8.40 37.94
N GLU A 31 -39.97 8.87 37.50
CA GLU A 31 -40.86 8.14 36.56
C GLU A 31 -40.82 8.75 35.15
N VAL A 32 -40.25 9.95 35.00
CA VAL A 32 -40.29 10.72 33.76
C VAL A 32 -38.89 11.18 33.37
N LYS A 33 -38.46 10.82 32.16
CA LYS A 33 -37.25 11.38 31.55
C LYS A 33 -37.61 12.47 30.56
N ILE A 34 -37.13 13.68 30.81
CA ILE A 34 -37.23 14.80 29.86
C ILE A 34 -36.12 14.63 28.82
N ASN A 35 -36.49 14.47 27.56
CA ASN A 35 -35.54 14.51 26.44
C ASN A 35 -35.75 15.81 25.68
N TYR A 36 -34.68 16.58 25.53
CA TYR A 36 -34.69 17.76 24.68
C TYR A 36 -34.50 17.31 23.23
N SER A 37 -35.44 17.69 22.37
CA SER A 37 -35.36 17.49 20.92
C SER A 37 -35.37 18.84 20.22
N PHE A 38 -34.42 19.06 19.32
CA PHE A 38 -34.43 20.22 18.43
C PHE A 38 -35.29 19.88 17.21
N VAL A 39 -36.36 20.65 16.97
CA VAL A 39 -37.18 20.49 15.76
C VAL A 39 -36.49 21.23 14.62
N ASN A 40 -35.84 20.47 13.74
CA ASN A 40 -35.26 21.02 12.52
C ASN A 40 -36.36 21.60 11.64
N ASN A 41 -36.46 22.93 11.58
CA ASN A 41 -37.12 23.58 10.45
C ASN A 41 -36.34 23.17 9.19
N LYS A 42 -37.08 22.82 8.13
CA LYS A 42 -36.64 22.11 6.89
C LYS A 42 -35.37 22.61 6.17
N THR A 43 -34.72 23.67 6.64
CA THR A 43 -33.59 24.35 6.02
C THR A 43 -32.21 23.93 6.57
N THR A 44 -32.11 23.20 7.69
CA THR A 44 -30.81 22.87 8.31
C THR A 44 -30.70 21.42 8.75
N ASN A 45 -30.58 20.47 7.80
CA ASN A 45 -30.08 19.10 8.08
C ASN A 45 -28.57 19.09 8.47
N MET A 46 -28.07 20.20 9.01
CA MET A 46 -26.67 20.40 9.36
C MET A 46 -26.32 19.85 10.73
N PHE A 47 -27.29 19.79 11.65
CA PHE A 47 -27.03 19.40 13.03
C PHE A 47 -27.83 18.15 13.43
N GLU A 48 -27.13 17.18 13.99
CA GLU A 48 -27.72 16.01 14.63
C GLU A 48 -27.76 16.24 16.16
N PRO A 49 -28.97 16.33 16.76
CA PRO A 49 -29.11 16.56 18.19
C PRO A 49 -28.99 15.27 18.99
N HIS A 50 -28.22 15.30 20.07
CA HIS A 50 -28.23 14.28 21.12
C HIS A 50 -28.39 14.96 22.49
N SER A 51 -29.23 14.43 23.37
CA SER A 51 -29.41 14.98 24.72
C SER A 51 -29.12 13.93 25.80
N ASP A 52 -28.37 14.36 26.82
CA ASP A 52 -28.14 13.59 28.04
C ASP A 52 -28.39 14.49 29.27
N GLY A 53 -29.48 14.20 29.97
CA GLY A 53 -29.94 15.01 31.09
C GLY A 53 -30.23 16.47 30.70
N GLU A 54 -29.48 17.40 31.28
CA GLU A 54 -29.62 18.83 31.03
C GLU A 54 -28.75 19.35 29.88
N VAL A 55 -27.93 18.48 29.28
CA VAL A 55 -27.01 18.85 28.20
C VAL A 55 -27.62 18.43 26.87
N VAL A 56 -27.59 19.35 25.89
CA VAL A 56 -27.91 19.07 24.50
C VAL A 56 -26.66 19.32 23.67
N ILE A 57 -26.21 18.29 22.97
CA ILE A 57 -25.12 18.33 22.01
C ILE A 57 -25.74 18.43 20.62
N LEU A 58 -25.29 19.41 19.85
CA LEU A 58 -25.63 19.55 18.44
C LEU A 58 -24.35 19.25 17.65
N LEU A 59 -24.30 18.10 16.99
CA LEU A 59 -23.16 17.73 16.15
C LEU A 59 -23.37 18.27 14.74
N ASP A 60 -22.47 19.13 14.26
CA ASP A 60 -22.44 19.51 12.85
C ASP A 60 -22.03 18.31 12.00
N THR A 61 -22.94 17.85 11.15
CA THR A 61 -22.77 16.72 10.23
C THR A 61 -22.58 17.18 8.79
N THR A 62 -22.27 18.46 8.54
CA THR A 62 -21.96 18.93 7.19
C THR A 62 -20.67 18.26 6.68
N PRO A 63 -20.74 17.46 5.60
CA PRO A 63 -19.56 16.78 5.08
C PRO A 63 -18.63 17.79 4.43
N ASP A 64 -17.38 17.84 4.89
CA ASP A 64 -16.33 18.57 4.19
C ASP A 64 -15.78 17.76 3.01
N GLU A 65 -14.98 18.42 2.15
CA GLU A 65 -14.40 17.78 0.96
C GLU A 65 -13.46 16.62 1.30
N SER A 66 -12.70 16.74 2.41
CA SER A 66 -11.78 15.69 2.85
C SER A 66 -12.53 14.43 3.34
N MET A 67 -13.69 14.61 3.99
CA MET A 67 -14.57 13.52 4.40
C MET A 67 -15.18 12.81 3.18
N LEU A 68 -15.53 13.55 2.13
CA LEU A 68 -16.02 12.98 0.88
C LEU A 68 -14.93 12.15 0.18
N ASP A 69 -13.71 12.68 0.12
CA ASP A 69 -12.55 12.00 -0.46
C ASP A 69 -12.20 10.73 0.32
N GLU A 70 -12.17 10.80 1.65
CA GLU A 70 -11.97 9.63 2.51
C GLU A 70 -13.08 8.59 2.30
N GLY A 71 -14.33 9.04 2.11
CA GLY A 71 -15.46 8.20 1.78
C GLY A 71 -15.28 7.44 0.46
N ILE A 72 -14.75 8.11 -0.58
CA ILE A 72 -14.41 7.50 -1.86
C ILE A 72 -13.26 6.49 -1.68
N ALA A 73 -12.21 6.84 -0.95
CA ALA A 73 -11.09 5.94 -0.66
C ALA A 73 -11.56 4.68 0.09
N ARG A 74 -12.45 4.85 1.08
CA ARG A 74 -13.07 3.73 1.82
C ARG A 74 -13.90 2.84 0.91
N GLU A 75 -14.56 3.39 -0.11
CA GLU A 75 -15.27 2.58 -1.09
C GLU A 75 -14.31 1.75 -1.95
N ILE A 76 -13.19 2.33 -2.42
CA ILE A 76 -12.15 1.62 -3.16
C ILE A 76 -11.60 0.45 -2.33
N ILE A 77 -11.25 0.71 -1.06
CA ILE A 77 -10.79 -0.32 -0.12
C ILE A 77 -11.81 -1.44 0.01
N ASN A 78 -13.09 -1.09 0.16
CA ASN A 78 -14.17 -2.08 0.25
C ASN A 78 -14.26 -2.95 -1.02
N ARG A 79 -14.05 -2.39 -2.22
CA ARG A 79 -14.02 -3.17 -3.46
C ARG A 79 -12.84 -4.12 -3.50
N MET A 80 -11.65 -3.67 -3.12
CA MET A 80 -10.44 -4.49 -3.03
C MET A 80 -10.61 -5.65 -2.03
N GLN A 81 -11.17 -5.37 -0.86
CA GLN A 81 -11.44 -6.40 0.15
C GLN A 81 -12.48 -7.43 -0.29
N LYS A 82 -13.54 -6.99 -1.00
CA LYS A 82 -14.54 -7.90 -1.57
C LYS A 82 -13.90 -8.82 -2.63
N LEU A 83 -13.04 -8.27 -3.49
CA LEU A 83 -12.34 -9.05 -4.51
C LEU A 83 -11.43 -10.12 -3.88
N ARG A 84 -10.71 -9.76 -2.82
CA ARG A 84 -9.88 -10.70 -2.05
C ARG A 84 -10.69 -11.87 -1.48
N LYS A 85 -11.84 -11.57 -0.87
CA LYS A 85 -12.74 -12.60 -0.33
C LYS A 85 -13.30 -13.51 -1.43
N LYS A 86 -13.64 -12.94 -2.59
CA LYS A 86 -14.16 -13.68 -3.75
C LYS A 86 -13.12 -14.65 -4.34
N ALA A 87 -11.84 -14.29 -4.28
CA ALA A 87 -10.74 -15.18 -4.65
C ALA A 87 -10.42 -16.27 -3.60
N GLY A 88 -11.12 -16.30 -2.46
CA GLY A 88 -10.88 -17.28 -1.41
C GLY A 88 -9.57 -17.10 -0.65
N LEU A 89 -8.98 -15.89 -0.70
CA LEU A 89 -7.63 -15.64 -0.21
C LEU A 89 -7.59 -15.44 1.31
N VAL A 90 -6.61 -16.09 1.95
CA VAL A 90 -6.38 -16.05 3.40
C VAL A 90 -5.50 -14.83 3.75
N PRO A 91 -5.66 -14.18 4.92
CA PRO A 91 -4.83 -13.02 5.29
C PRO A 91 -3.31 -13.24 5.25
N THR A 92 -2.86 -14.50 5.36
CA THR A 92 -1.45 -14.90 5.35
C THR A 92 -0.84 -14.97 3.96
N GLU A 93 -1.67 -14.99 2.90
CA GLU A 93 -1.16 -15.04 1.54
C GLU A 93 -0.55 -13.71 1.12
N GLU A 94 0.65 -13.78 0.55
CA GLU A 94 1.30 -12.63 -0.04
C GLU A 94 0.68 -12.34 -1.40
N ILE A 95 0.07 -11.16 -1.52
CA ILE A 95 -0.62 -10.72 -2.74
C ILE A 95 -0.27 -9.28 -3.06
N THR A 96 -0.41 -8.90 -4.33
CA THR A 96 -0.29 -7.52 -4.78
C THR A 96 -1.59 -7.11 -5.46
N VAL A 97 -2.19 -6.01 -5.02
CA VAL A 97 -3.43 -5.49 -5.58
C VAL A 97 -3.09 -4.42 -6.61
N VAL A 98 -3.41 -4.67 -7.87
CA VAL A 98 -3.28 -3.68 -8.94
C VAL A 98 -4.64 -3.05 -9.19
N PHE A 99 -4.69 -1.73 -9.32
CA PHE A 99 -5.91 -1.02 -9.70
C PHE A 99 -5.70 -0.10 -10.89
N GLU A 100 -6.75 0.02 -11.70
CA GLU A 100 -6.84 0.88 -12.86
C GLU A 100 -8.21 1.55 -12.84
N ILE A 101 -8.24 2.86 -13.05
CA ILE A 101 -9.49 3.60 -13.17
C ILE A 101 -9.73 3.77 -14.67
N ILE A 102 -10.90 3.34 -15.11
CA ILE A 102 -11.33 3.37 -16.51
C ILE A 102 -12.34 4.50 -16.64
N ALA A 103 -12.11 5.39 -17.61
CA ALA A 103 -13.06 6.43 -17.96
C ALA A 103 -14.37 5.80 -18.41
N ASP A 104 -15.48 6.27 -17.84
CA ASP A 104 -16.83 5.93 -18.28
C ASP A 104 -17.54 7.22 -18.74
N LYS A 105 -18.86 7.17 -18.92
CA LYS A 105 -19.68 8.29 -19.39
C LYS A 105 -19.53 9.58 -18.57
N ASP A 106 -19.13 9.49 -17.31
CA ASP A 106 -18.99 10.64 -16.41
C ASP A 106 -17.51 11.00 -16.18
N VAL A 107 -17.02 11.97 -16.97
CA VAL A 107 -15.62 12.44 -16.93
C VAL A 107 -15.27 13.06 -15.58
N SER A 108 -16.23 13.73 -14.94
CA SER A 108 -16.02 14.40 -13.65
C SER A 108 -15.80 13.41 -12.51
N ALA A 109 -16.53 12.29 -12.53
CA ALA A 109 -16.39 11.20 -11.58
C ALA A 109 -15.03 10.49 -11.75
N PHE A 110 -14.60 10.30 -13.00
CA PHE A 110 -13.29 9.72 -13.32
C PHE A 110 -12.13 10.55 -12.75
N GLU A 111 -12.13 11.86 -12.97
CA GLU A 111 -11.06 12.75 -12.50
C GLU A 111 -10.97 12.78 -10.97
N LYS A 112 -12.11 12.92 -10.29
CA LYS A 112 -12.17 12.89 -8.82
C LYS A 112 -11.67 11.57 -8.26
N LEU A 113 -12.14 10.44 -8.79
CA LEU A 113 -11.75 9.12 -8.31
C LEU A 113 -10.26 8.85 -8.57
N SER A 114 -9.73 9.32 -9.70
CA SER A 114 -8.29 9.26 -10.03
C SER A 114 -7.43 10.09 -9.09
N LEU A 115 -7.88 11.30 -8.74
CA LEU A 115 -7.18 12.16 -7.80
C LEU A 115 -7.15 11.54 -6.40
N VAL A 116 -8.32 11.12 -5.89
CA VAL A 116 -8.45 10.51 -4.55
C VAL A 116 -7.64 9.22 -4.45
N ALA A 117 -7.68 8.38 -5.49
CA ALA A 117 -6.95 7.13 -5.48
C ALA A 117 -5.42 7.34 -5.42
N LYS A 118 -4.91 8.42 -6.03
CA LYS A 118 -3.50 8.78 -5.96
C LYS A 118 -3.13 9.40 -4.61
N SER A 119 -3.95 10.31 -4.08
CA SER A 119 -3.67 11.00 -2.82
C SER A 119 -3.76 10.05 -1.61
N HIS A 120 -4.67 9.08 -1.63
CA HIS A 120 -4.91 8.15 -0.53
C HIS A 120 -4.27 6.76 -0.73
N LEU A 121 -3.24 6.65 -1.57
CA LEU A 121 -2.57 5.36 -1.82
C LEU A 121 -2.04 4.72 -0.53
N ASN A 122 -1.39 5.50 0.33
CA ASN A 122 -0.88 5.02 1.62
C ASN A 122 -2.00 4.49 2.51
N TYR A 123 -3.13 5.18 2.56
CA TYR A 123 -4.29 4.74 3.34
C TYR A 123 -4.85 3.40 2.83
N MET A 124 -4.83 3.16 1.52
CA MET A 124 -5.23 1.87 0.94
C MET A 124 -4.24 0.75 1.29
N VAL A 125 -2.94 1.01 1.18
CA VAL A 125 -1.88 0.05 1.56
C VAL A 125 -2.01 -0.31 3.04
N ASP A 126 -2.19 0.69 3.90
CA ASP A 126 -2.33 0.51 5.34
C ASP A 126 -3.61 -0.24 5.71
N SER A 127 -4.70 -0.06 4.95
CA SER A 127 -5.96 -0.73 5.21
C SER A 127 -5.97 -2.19 4.74
N ILE A 128 -5.32 -2.48 3.62
CA ILE A 128 -5.27 -3.84 3.04
C ILE A 128 -4.13 -4.67 3.64
N LYS A 129 -3.10 -4.02 4.19
CA LYS A 129 -1.86 -4.62 4.70
C LYS A 129 -1.09 -5.41 3.64
N GLN A 130 -1.34 -5.11 2.37
CA GLN A 130 -0.70 -5.68 1.20
C GLN A 130 -0.33 -4.55 0.23
N PRO A 131 0.67 -4.73 -0.64
CA PRO A 131 1.01 -3.74 -1.66
C PRO A 131 -0.18 -3.42 -2.59
N VAL A 132 -0.42 -2.14 -2.81
CA VAL A 132 -1.44 -1.61 -3.73
C VAL A 132 -0.73 -0.75 -4.76
N VAL A 133 -0.84 -1.10 -6.04
CA VAL A 133 -0.11 -0.44 -7.12
C VAL A 133 -1.04 -0.02 -8.25
N LEU A 134 -0.68 1.06 -8.94
CA LEU A 134 -1.37 1.53 -10.13
C LEU A 134 -1.01 0.67 -11.35
N ALA A 135 -1.97 0.44 -12.24
CA ALA A 135 -1.73 -0.24 -13.52
C ALA A 135 -0.68 0.49 -14.37
N PRO A 136 0.14 -0.23 -15.16
CA PRO A 136 -0.03 -1.64 -15.57
C PRO A 136 0.39 -2.70 -14.53
N GLY A 137 0.92 -2.30 -13.36
CA GLY A 137 1.35 -3.25 -12.33
C GLY A 137 2.46 -4.20 -12.81
N PRO A 138 2.89 -5.15 -11.97
CA PRO A 138 3.97 -6.06 -12.35
C PRO A 138 3.51 -7.21 -13.26
N SER A 139 4.12 -7.33 -14.44
CA SER A 139 3.78 -8.32 -15.47
C SER A 139 4.22 -9.76 -15.17
N LEU A 140 5.08 -9.96 -14.15
CA LEU A 140 5.70 -11.26 -13.84
C LEU A 140 4.89 -12.11 -12.86
N LEU A 141 3.93 -11.50 -12.16
CA LEU A 141 3.16 -12.20 -11.13
C LEU A 141 1.93 -12.89 -11.74
N GLU A 142 1.61 -14.07 -11.21
CA GLU A 142 0.43 -14.84 -11.62
C GLU A 142 -0.86 -14.10 -11.25
N GLU A 143 -1.77 -13.95 -12.22
CA GLU A 143 -3.09 -13.35 -12.02
C GLU A 143 -4.03 -14.34 -11.32
N ILE A 144 -4.52 -13.97 -10.14
CA ILE A 144 -5.47 -14.79 -9.37
C ILE A 144 -6.90 -14.45 -9.81
N ILE A 145 -7.24 -13.15 -9.80
CA ILE A 145 -8.58 -12.68 -10.12
C ILE A 145 -8.51 -11.26 -10.68
N ASN A 146 -9.45 -10.94 -11.56
CA ASN A 146 -9.60 -9.64 -12.20
C ASN A 146 -11.08 -9.33 -12.36
N GLU A 147 -11.47 -8.13 -11.96
CA GLU A 147 -12.85 -7.69 -11.98
C GLU A 147 -12.92 -6.19 -12.24
N VAL A 148 -13.88 -5.79 -13.08
CA VAL A 148 -14.24 -4.38 -13.30
C VAL A 148 -15.52 -4.10 -12.52
N VAL A 149 -15.47 -3.10 -11.64
CA VAL A 149 -16.55 -2.76 -10.73
C VAL A 149 -16.88 -1.27 -10.83
N ASP A 150 -18.16 -0.93 -10.79
CA ASP A 150 -18.59 0.46 -10.73
C ASP A 150 -18.36 1.04 -9.33
N CYS A 151 -17.72 2.21 -9.28
CA CYS A 151 -17.41 2.94 -8.05
C CYS A 151 -17.71 4.43 -8.28
N LYS A 152 -18.72 4.96 -7.57
CA LYS A 152 -19.11 6.39 -7.61
C LYS A 152 -19.24 7.02 -9.01
N GLY A 153 -19.70 6.25 -10.00
CA GLY A 153 -19.91 6.73 -11.37
C GLY A 153 -18.75 6.52 -12.35
N ALA A 154 -17.62 5.96 -11.88
CA ALA A 154 -16.52 5.52 -12.74
C ALA A 154 -16.27 4.01 -12.60
N LYS A 155 -15.59 3.43 -13.59
CA LYS A 155 -15.22 2.01 -13.57
C LYS A 155 -13.85 1.83 -12.92
N LEU A 156 -13.80 0.97 -11.92
CA LEU A 156 -12.59 0.58 -11.22
C LEU A 156 -12.27 -0.87 -11.58
N LYS A 157 -11.19 -1.07 -12.33
CA LYS A 157 -10.66 -2.39 -12.62
C LYS A 157 -9.65 -2.77 -11.56
N LEU A 158 -9.88 -3.90 -10.93
CA LEU A 158 -9.08 -4.45 -9.85
C LEU A 158 -8.53 -5.80 -10.28
N LYS A 159 -7.26 -6.01 -9.97
CA LYS A 159 -6.55 -7.25 -10.26
C LYS A 159 -5.75 -7.65 -9.02
N ILE A 160 -5.85 -8.91 -8.62
CA ILE A 160 -5.02 -9.46 -7.55
C ILE A 160 -4.00 -10.41 -8.18
N LEU A 161 -2.74 -10.16 -7.88
CA LEU A 161 -1.60 -10.94 -8.32
C LEU A 161 -1.02 -11.72 -7.13
N ARG A 162 -0.55 -12.94 -7.38
CA ARG A 162 0.14 -13.76 -6.37
C ARG A 162 1.57 -13.26 -6.16
N GLY A 163 1.95 -13.02 -4.91
CA GLY A 163 3.27 -12.53 -4.51
C GLY A 163 3.27 -11.06 -4.07
N ARG A 164 4.33 -10.66 -3.36
CA ARG A 164 4.49 -9.32 -2.80
C ARG A 164 5.42 -8.47 -3.68
N GLN A 165 4.91 -7.38 -4.23
CA GLN A 165 5.72 -6.35 -4.86
C GLN A 165 5.33 -4.98 -4.36
N THR A 166 6.09 -4.48 -3.38
CA THR A 166 6.09 -3.06 -3.03
C THR A 166 6.79 -2.30 -4.14
N ASP A 167 6.34 -1.08 -4.44
CA ASP A 167 6.81 -0.15 -5.49
C ASP A 167 8.32 0.15 -5.56
N ASN A 168 9.19 -0.87 -5.63
CA ASN A 168 10.45 -0.77 -6.35
C ASN A 168 10.13 -1.09 -7.80
N LEU A 169 9.49 -0.12 -8.45
CA LEU A 169 9.56 0.02 -9.90
C LEU A 169 11.00 -0.27 -10.33
N ASN A 170 11.19 -1.30 -11.17
CA ASN A 170 12.45 -1.61 -11.87
C ASN A 170 13.59 -2.28 -11.08
N ARG A 171 13.34 -3.33 -10.29
CA ARG A 171 14.39 -4.35 -10.07
C ARG A 171 14.02 -5.67 -10.73
N ILE A 172 14.12 -5.69 -12.06
CA ILE A 172 14.47 -6.92 -12.81
C ILE A 172 15.93 -7.33 -12.46
N GLU A 173 16.67 -6.44 -11.81
CA GLU A 173 18.05 -6.62 -11.41
C GLU A 173 18.17 -7.12 -9.95
N PRO A 174 19.16 -8.00 -9.66
CA PRO A 174 19.50 -8.44 -8.33
C PRO A 174 19.57 -7.30 -7.29
N TYR A 175 19.12 -7.58 -6.06
CA TYR A 175 19.04 -6.60 -4.98
C TYR A 175 20.41 -5.99 -4.62
N CYS A 176 21.48 -6.76 -4.77
CA CYS A 176 22.85 -6.29 -4.61
C CYS A 176 23.52 -6.08 -5.96
N ARG A 177 24.39 -5.08 -6.06
CA ARG A 177 25.28 -4.95 -7.22
C ARG A 177 26.11 -6.21 -7.38
N PHE A 178 26.21 -6.69 -8.61
CA PHE A 178 26.94 -7.91 -8.97
C PHE A 178 27.75 -7.71 -10.25
N ILE A 179 28.70 -8.61 -10.48
CA ILE A 179 29.46 -8.77 -11.72
C ILE A 179 29.40 -10.24 -12.15
N ASN A 180 29.43 -10.48 -13.45
CA ASN A 180 29.65 -11.82 -13.99
C ASN A 180 31.13 -12.00 -14.31
N ILE A 181 31.63 -13.22 -14.19
CA ILE A 181 33.00 -13.60 -14.52
C ILE A 181 32.96 -14.70 -15.55
N GLU A 182 33.82 -14.57 -16.55
CA GLU A 182 34.04 -15.56 -17.57
C GLU A 182 35.53 -15.87 -17.72
N LEU A 183 35.89 -17.15 -17.68
CA LEU A 183 37.26 -17.59 -17.91
C LEU A 183 37.58 -17.61 -19.40
N VAL A 184 38.63 -16.89 -19.78
CA VAL A 184 39.16 -16.89 -21.14
C VAL A 184 40.18 -18.01 -21.27
N HIS A 185 39.92 -18.94 -22.21
CA HIS A 185 40.84 -20.00 -22.63
C HIS A 185 41.31 -20.99 -21.55
N SER A 186 40.54 -21.17 -20.47
CA SER A 186 40.79 -22.21 -19.48
C SER A 186 39.49 -22.70 -18.84
N CYS A 187 39.36 -24.02 -18.64
CA CYS A 187 38.40 -24.56 -17.68
C CYS A 187 39.04 -24.50 -16.29
N GLY A 188 38.30 -24.00 -15.30
CA GLY A 188 38.77 -23.98 -13.91
C GLY A 188 39.13 -25.40 -13.44
N GLU A 189 40.15 -25.54 -12.60
CA GLU A 189 40.59 -26.85 -12.09
C GLU A 189 39.54 -27.51 -11.19
N THR A 190 38.68 -26.69 -10.57
CA THR A 190 37.66 -27.13 -9.60
C THR A 190 36.22 -26.89 -10.07
N ALA A 191 36.00 -26.00 -11.04
CA ALA A 191 34.67 -25.60 -11.49
C ALA A 191 34.20 -26.40 -12.72
N LYS A 192 32.91 -26.75 -12.73
CA LYS A 192 32.25 -27.39 -13.88
C LYS A 192 31.86 -26.39 -14.99
N SER A 193 31.93 -25.09 -14.71
CA SER A 193 31.57 -24.00 -15.63
C SER A 193 32.66 -22.94 -15.68
N ASN A 194 32.77 -22.29 -16.84
CA ASN A 194 33.68 -21.16 -17.05
C ASN A 194 33.03 -19.81 -16.73
N HIS A 195 31.79 -19.84 -16.20
CA HIS A 195 31.03 -18.66 -15.81
C HIS A 195 30.71 -18.70 -14.32
N GLY A 196 30.70 -17.53 -13.69
CA GLY A 196 30.34 -17.34 -12.29
C GLY A 196 29.85 -15.91 -12.03
N THR A 197 29.20 -15.69 -10.89
CA THR A 197 28.67 -14.38 -10.49
C THR A 197 29.20 -14.01 -9.10
N LEU A 198 29.68 -12.78 -8.95
CA LEU A 198 30.10 -12.23 -7.66
C LEU A 198 29.25 -11.03 -7.26
N LEU A 199 28.93 -10.96 -5.98
CA LEU A 199 28.29 -9.80 -5.38
C LEU A 199 29.35 -8.76 -5.03
N LEU A 200 29.13 -7.52 -5.46
CA LEU A 200 29.99 -6.37 -5.13
C LEU A 200 29.69 -5.79 -3.75
N GLU A 201 28.52 -6.09 -3.18
CA GLU A 201 28.08 -5.63 -1.86
C GLU A 201 27.09 -6.66 -1.28
N ASN A 202 27.10 -6.86 0.03
CA ASN A 202 26.12 -7.69 0.72
C ASN A 202 26.16 -7.41 2.23
N PRO A 203 25.13 -6.79 2.85
CA PRO A 203 23.87 -6.30 2.25
C PRO A 203 24.02 -5.08 1.31
N PHE A 204 22.95 -4.68 0.60
CA PHE A 204 22.97 -3.51 -0.31
C PHE A 204 23.45 -2.23 0.40
N GLY A 205 24.42 -1.53 -0.21
CA GLY A 205 25.01 -0.31 0.35
C GLY A 205 26.03 -0.54 1.46
N ASN A 206 26.39 -1.78 1.77
CA ASN A 206 27.33 -2.13 2.84
C ASN A 206 28.29 -3.27 2.42
N CYS A 207 29.44 -3.38 3.09
CA CYS A 207 30.43 -4.43 2.83
C CYS A 207 30.86 -4.54 1.35
N PHE A 208 31.42 -3.45 0.81
CA PHE A 208 31.88 -3.41 -0.59
C PHE A 208 33.08 -4.33 -0.83
N LEU A 209 33.01 -5.11 -1.90
CA LEU A 209 34.08 -6.01 -2.33
C LEU A 209 35.27 -5.21 -2.88
N THR A 210 36.46 -5.44 -2.31
CA THR A 210 37.73 -4.87 -2.82
C THR A 210 38.32 -5.71 -3.94
N LYS A 211 39.24 -5.16 -4.76
CA LYS A 211 39.90 -5.92 -5.84
C LYS A 211 40.65 -7.15 -5.31
N ALA A 212 41.28 -7.05 -4.14
CA ALA A 212 42.01 -8.17 -3.52
C ALA A 212 41.07 -9.31 -3.09
N GLU A 213 39.93 -8.97 -2.48
CA GLU A 213 38.92 -9.95 -2.08
C GLU A 213 38.23 -10.59 -3.28
N MET A 214 37.98 -9.82 -4.34
CA MET A 214 37.45 -10.33 -5.60
C MET A 214 38.37 -11.40 -6.19
N LEU A 215 39.68 -11.14 -6.27
CA LEU A 215 40.65 -12.12 -6.76
C LEU A 215 40.67 -13.40 -5.92
N LYS A 216 40.55 -13.27 -4.59
CA LYS A 216 40.44 -14.42 -3.67
C LYS A 216 39.17 -15.23 -3.94
N GLN A 217 38.03 -14.57 -4.17
CA GLN A 217 36.77 -15.25 -4.50
C GLN A 217 36.81 -15.92 -5.87
N ILE A 218 37.40 -15.28 -6.88
CA ILE A 218 37.62 -15.89 -8.21
C ILE A 218 38.45 -17.16 -8.09
N ASN A 219 39.54 -17.12 -7.31
CA ASN A 219 40.36 -18.30 -7.07
C ASN A 219 39.56 -19.41 -6.36
N ASN A 220 38.76 -19.06 -5.35
CA ASN A 220 37.92 -20.05 -4.66
C ASN A 220 36.84 -20.67 -5.56
N ILE A 221 36.28 -19.92 -6.50
CA ILE A 221 35.22 -20.38 -7.40
C ILE A 221 35.78 -21.29 -8.49
N PHE A 222 36.88 -20.89 -9.12
CA PHE A 222 37.40 -21.55 -10.32
C PHE A 222 38.65 -22.41 -10.07
N GLY A 223 39.31 -22.27 -8.91
CA GLY A 223 40.54 -22.98 -8.57
C GLY A 223 41.67 -22.64 -9.53
N ILE A 224 41.99 -21.36 -9.71
CA ILE A 224 42.98 -20.92 -10.69
C ILE A 224 44.30 -20.59 -9.98
N ASN A 225 45.35 -21.37 -10.27
CA ASN A 225 46.69 -21.23 -9.69
C ASN A 225 47.64 -20.32 -10.50
N GLY A 226 47.94 -19.11 -10.02
CA GLY A 226 48.90 -18.18 -10.66
C GLY A 226 48.51 -16.69 -10.60
N SER A 227 49.20 -15.86 -11.39
CA SER A 227 48.84 -14.45 -11.58
C SER A 227 47.88 -14.29 -12.75
N TYR A 228 46.74 -13.65 -12.51
CA TYR A 228 45.67 -13.44 -13.50
C TYR A 228 45.38 -11.96 -13.68
N VAL A 229 44.93 -11.61 -14.87
CA VAL A 229 44.42 -10.27 -15.19
C VAL A 229 42.90 -10.38 -15.31
N VAL A 230 42.20 -9.40 -14.74
CA VAL A 230 40.75 -9.26 -14.89
C VAL A 230 40.50 -8.07 -15.77
N SER A 231 39.82 -8.27 -16.90
CA SER A 231 39.60 -7.27 -17.92
C SER A 231 38.12 -7.11 -18.24
N PRO A 232 37.64 -5.90 -18.58
CA PRO A 232 36.28 -5.71 -19.10
C PRO A 232 36.10 -6.25 -20.53
N SER A 233 37.19 -6.59 -21.22
CA SER A 233 37.18 -7.14 -22.58
C SER A 233 37.86 -8.51 -22.67
N PRO A 234 37.44 -9.39 -23.61
CA PRO A 234 38.05 -10.71 -23.83
C PRO A 234 39.53 -10.66 -24.23
N ASP A 235 39.99 -9.53 -24.77
CA ASP A 235 41.36 -9.32 -25.24
C ASP A 235 42.41 -9.23 -24.10
N LEU A 236 41.98 -9.15 -22.83
CA LEU A 236 42.84 -9.07 -21.64
C LEU A 236 43.88 -7.91 -21.64
N LYS A 237 43.68 -6.88 -22.47
CA LYS A 237 44.65 -5.77 -22.66
C LYS A 237 44.66 -4.74 -21.52
N GLN A 238 43.58 -4.64 -20.75
CA GLN A 238 43.43 -3.64 -19.69
C GLN A 238 42.94 -4.30 -18.41
N ASP A 239 43.61 -4.02 -17.30
CA ASP A 239 43.18 -4.47 -15.97
C ASP A 239 42.07 -3.54 -15.42
N ILE A 240 41.21 -4.08 -14.56
CA ILE A 240 40.12 -3.30 -13.95
C ILE A 240 40.64 -2.27 -12.93
N GLU A 241 39.94 -1.15 -12.83
CA GLU A 241 40.20 -0.07 -11.87
C GLU A 241 39.13 0.00 -10.78
N GLU A 242 39.50 0.44 -9.58
CA GLU A 242 38.51 0.69 -8.52
C GLU A 242 37.75 2.02 -8.74
N PRO A 243 36.52 2.17 -8.20
CA PRO A 243 35.70 1.17 -7.52
C PRO A 243 35.04 0.16 -8.47
N LEU A 244 34.91 -1.10 -8.02
CA LEU A 244 34.29 -2.19 -8.78
C LEU A 244 32.82 -1.96 -9.12
N THR A 245 32.15 -1.05 -8.42
CA THR A 245 30.75 -0.66 -8.66
C THR A 245 30.51 -0.13 -10.07
N LYS A 246 31.54 0.38 -10.76
CA LYS A 246 31.50 0.82 -12.17
C LYS A 246 31.20 -0.32 -13.15
N TYR A 247 31.43 -1.57 -12.74
CA TYR A 247 31.25 -2.76 -13.57
C TYR A 247 29.95 -3.52 -13.25
N HIS A 248 29.05 -2.95 -12.44
CA HIS A 248 27.78 -3.58 -12.12
C HIS A 248 27.04 -4.08 -13.38
N GLY A 249 26.62 -5.35 -13.35
CA GLY A 249 25.87 -6.00 -14.42
C GLY A 249 26.70 -6.41 -15.63
N LYS A 250 28.02 -6.10 -15.65
CA LYS A 250 28.92 -6.47 -16.74
C LYS A 250 29.57 -7.82 -16.50
N THR A 251 29.96 -8.47 -17.59
CA THR A 251 30.83 -9.65 -17.57
C THR A 251 32.28 -9.21 -17.66
N LEU A 252 33.09 -9.63 -16.68
CA LEU A 252 34.53 -9.45 -16.65
C LEU A 252 35.20 -10.76 -17.06
N TYR A 253 36.28 -10.63 -17.81
CA TYR A 253 37.04 -11.73 -18.37
C TYR A 253 38.32 -11.95 -17.58
N VAL A 254 38.57 -13.21 -17.20
CA VAL A 254 39.75 -13.59 -16.40
C VAL A 254 40.64 -14.49 -17.23
N GLY A 255 41.92 -14.15 -17.33
CA GLY A 255 42.91 -14.95 -18.03
C GLY A 255 44.29 -14.88 -17.37
N LYS A 256 45.17 -15.82 -17.72
CA LYS A 256 46.55 -15.87 -17.21
C LYS A 256 47.29 -14.60 -17.65
N SER A 257 48.01 -13.98 -16.70
CA SER A 257 48.90 -12.87 -17.02
C SER A 257 50.07 -13.40 -17.84
N THR A 258 50.09 -13.11 -19.13
CA THR A 258 51.29 -13.27 -19.97
C THR A 258 52.26 -12.17 -19.58
N LYS A 259 53.12 -12.46 -18.59
CA LYS A 259 54.42 -11.78 -18.49
C LYS A 259 55.36 -12.36 -19.54
#